data_AF-A0A1Q7UGP7-F1
#
_entry.id   AF-A0A1Q7UGP7-F1
#
_cell.length_a   1.000
_cell.length_b   1.000
_cell.length_c   1.000
_cell.angle_alpha   90.00
_cell.angle_beta   90.00
_cell.angle_gamma   90.00
#
_symmetry.space_group_name_H-M   'P 1'
#
loop_
_entity.id
_entity.type
_entity.pdbx_description
1 polymer ?
#
loop_
_entity_poly.entity_id
_entity_poly.type
_entity_poly.pdbx_seq_one_letter_code
_entity_poly.pdbx_strand_id
1 'polypeptide(L)' 'MEPLPDLGSLSDDDLKKLIKDLTQQENEISYQRRLLHGKIDILRAEAVARLQKTGGQSVLDQVDVDHLTEILTSKAAPPA' A
#
# COMPACT_ATOMS: atom_id res chain seq x y z
N MET A 1 16.11 -6.83 16.96
CA MET A 1 16.01 -8.29 16.83
C MET A 1 16.31 -8.85 18.20
N GLU A 2 15.37 -9.54 18.85
CA GLU A 2 15.73 -10.25 20.08
C GLU A 2 16.77 -11.32 19.74
N PRO A 3 17.86 -11.43 20.52
CA PRO A 3 18.86 -12.47 20.30
C PRO A 3 18.21 -13.84 20.52
N LEU A 4 18.59 -14.82 19.67
CA LEU A 4 18.21 -16.20 19.90
C LEU A 4 18.74 -16.65 21.27
N PRO A 5 17.99 -17.48 22.01
CA PRO A 5 18.49 -18.09 23.23
C PRO A 5 19.71 -18.97 22.92
N ASP A 6 20.53 -19.27 23.94
CA ASP A 6 21.64 -20.20 23.77
C ASP A 6 21.10 -21.61 23.45
N LEU A 7 21.10 -21.94 22.16
CA LEU A 7 20.52 -23.18 21.64
C LEU A 7 21.22 -24.43 22.18
N GLY A 8 22.51 -24.33 22.55
CA GLY A 8 23.27 -25.45 23.10
C GLY A 8 22.86 -25.83 24.53
N SER A 9 22.12 -24.95 25.21
CA SER A 9 21.60 -25.18 26.57
C SER A 9 20.20 -25.78 26.60
N LEU A 10 19.51 -25.85 25.45
CA LEU A 10 18.14 -26.34 25.35
C LEU A 10 18.09 -27.85 25.17
N SER A 11 17.10 -28.50 25.77
CA SER A 11 16.80 -29.90 25.47
C SER A 11 16.20 -30.05 24.06
N ASP A 12 16.23 -31.26 23.51
CA ASP A 12 15.61 -31.56 22.21
C ASP A 12 14.10 -31.21 22.18
N ASP A 13 13.41 -31.39 23.31
CA ASP A 13 11.98 -31.09 23.40
C ASP A 13 11.72 -29.59 23.48
N ASP A 14 12.58 -28.84 24.19
CA ASP A 14 12.53 -27.38 24.20
C ASP A 14 12.84 -26.79 22.81
N LEU A 15 13.81 -27.38 22.10
CA LEU A 15 14.14 -26.99 20.71
C LEU A 15 12.95 -27.25 19.77
N LYS A 16 12.31 -28.42 19.84
CA LYS A 16 11.12 -28.73 19.02
C LYS A 16 9.98 -27.75 19.31
N LYS A 17 9.77 -27.41 20.59
CA LYS A 17 8.76 -26.43 20.99
C LYS A 17 9.08 -25.04 20.44
N LEU A 18 10.32 -24.58 20.58
CA LEU A 18 10.76 -23.29 20.07
C LEU A 18 10.60 -23.19 18.55
N ILE A 19 10.99 -24.24 17.81
CA ILE A 19 10.80 -24.31 16.35
C ILE A 19 9.33 -24.20 16.00
N LYS A 20 8.46 -24.96 16.68
CA LYS A 20 7.02 -24.93 16.44
C LYS A 20 6.44 -23.54 16.68
N ASP A 21 6.81 -22.89 17.78
CA ASP A 21 6.29 -21.57 18.15
C ASP A 21 6.75 -20.50 17.16
N LEU A 22 8.03 -20.49 16.78
CA LEU A 22 8.58 -19.56 15.78
C LEU A 22 7.97 -19.79 14.39
N THR A 23 7.76 -21.05 14.00
CA THR A 23 7.14 -21.40 12.71
C THR A 23 5.69 -20.92 12.68
N GLN A 24 4.94 -21.05 13.78
CA GLN A 24 3.58 -20.55 13.86
C GLN A 24 3.53 -19.02 13.73
N GLN A 25 4.42 -18.30 14.43
CA GLN A 25 4.52 -16.84 14.35
C GLN A 25 4.90 -16.38 12.94
N GLU A 26 5.87 -17.04 12.31
CA GLU A 26 6.26 -16.74 10.93
C GLU A 26 5.09 -16.93 9.97
N ASN A 27 4.36 -18.05 10.10
CA ASN A 27 3.20 -18.34 9.25
C ASN A 27 2.11 -17.26 9.36
N GLU A 28 1.85 -16.76 10.57
CA GLU A 28 0.88 -15.69 10.80
C GLU A 28 1.33 -14.38 10.13
N ILE A 29 2.58 -13.98 10.33
CA ILE A 29 3.15 -12.79 9.67
C ILE A 29 3.10 -12.94 8.15
N SER A 30 3.49 -14.10 7.64
CA SER A 30 3.45 -14.41 6.21
C SER A 30 2.03 -14.37 5.64
N TYR A 31 1.02 -14.80 6.41
CA TYR A 31 -0.38 -14.67 6.02
C TYR A 31 -0.82 -13.21 5.93
N GLN A 32 -0.53 -12.40 6.95
CA GLN A 32 -0.85 -10.97 6.96
C GLN A 32 -0.15 -10.24 5.79
N ARG A 33 1.13 -10.56 5.55
CA ARG A 33 1.89 -10.02 4.41
C ARG A 33 1.18 -10.33 3.09
N ARG A 34 0.81 -11.59 2.83
CA ARG A 34 0.11 -11.96 1.58
C ARG A 34 -1.21 -11.22 1.40
N LEU A 35 -1.99 -11.07 2.47
CA LEU A 35 -3.26 -10.33 2.41
C LEU A 35 -3.05 -8.85 2.06
N LEU A 36 -2.07 -8.20 2.68
CA LEU A 36 -1.73 -6.80 2.38
C LEU A 36 -1.24 -6.63 0.95
N HIS A 37 -0.32 -7.49 0.50
CA HIS A 37 0.17 -7.47 -0.88
C HIS A 37 -0.97 -7.66 -1.88
N GLY A 38 -1.89 -8.60 -1.65
CA GLY A 38 -3.07 -8.78 -2.50
C GLY A 38 -3.93 -7.51 -2.61
N LYS A 39 -4.16 -6.80 -1.50
CA LYS A 39 -4.88 -5.52 -1.51
C LYS A 39 -4.13 -4.43 -2.28
N ILE A 40 -2.81 -4.34 -2.08
CA ILE A 40 -1.95 -3.39 -2.80
C ILE A 40 -1.99 -3.67 -4.31
N ASP A 41 -1.92 -4.94 -4.70
CA ASP A 41 -1.90 -5.33 -6.11
C ASP A 41 -3.24 -5.04 -6.80
N ILE A 42 -4.37 -5.27 -6.12
CA ILE A 42 -5.70 -4.86 -6.62
C ILE A 42 -5.75 -3.34 -6.86
N LEU A 43 -5.32 -2.55 -5.88
CA LEU A 43 -5.33 -1.09 -6.00
C LEU A 43 -4.39 -0.60 -7.10
N ARG A 44 -3.21 -1.22 -7.24
CA ARG A 44 -2.26 -0.90 -8.30
C ARG A 44 -2.84 -1.23 -9.68
N ALA A 45 -3.49 -2.38 -9.82
CA ALA A 45 -4.14 -2.78 -11.07
C ALA A 45 -5.25 -1.79 -11.47
N GLU A 46 -6.09 -1.38 -10.52
CA GLU A 46 -7.14 -0.39 -10.76
C GLU A 46 -6.57 0.99 -11.12
N ALA A 47 -5.51 1.44 -10.46
CA ALA A 47 -4.84 2.69 -10.80
C ALA A 47 -4.30 2.69 -12.24
N VAL A 48 -3.66 1.59 -12.65
CA VAL A 48 -3.18 1.41 -14.03
C VAL A 48 -4.36 1.39 -15.02
N ALA A 49 -5.43 0.66 -14.72
CA ALA A 49 -6.61 0.58 -15.58
C ALA A 49 -7.27 1.97 -15.77
N ARG A 50 -7.35 2.79 -14.72
CA ARG A 50 -7.86 4.17 -14.81
C ARG A 50 -6.97 5.04 -15.69
N LEU A 51 -5.66 4.98 -15.49
CA LEU A 51 -4.70 5.75 -16.30
C LEU A 51 -4.75 5.37 -17.78
N GLN A 52 -4.93 4.08 -18.09
CA GLN A 52 -5.10 3.62 -19.47
C GLN A 52 -6.40 4.14 -20.11
N LYS A 53 -7.51 4.18 -19.35
CA LYS A 53 -8.77 4.74 -19.83
C LYS A 53 -8.69 6.24 -20.12
N THR A 54 -7.85 6.97 -19.39
CA THR A 54 -7.61 8.40 -19.65
C THR A 54 -6.51 8.64 -20.68
N GLY A 55 -6.02 7.60 -21.38
CA GLY A 55 -4.98 7.74 -22.40
C GLY A 55 -3.62 8.16 -21.84
N GLY A 56 -3.36 7.91 -20.55
CA GLY A 56 -2.15 8.36 -19.86
C GLY A 56 -2.24 9.78 -19.30
N GLN A 57 -3.36 10.48 -19.50
CA GLN A 57 -3.57 11.82 -18.94
C GLN A 57 -4.05 11.72 -17.49
N SER A 58 -3.38 12.44 -16.59
CA SER A 58 -3.84 12.64 -15.22
C SER A 58 -5.18 13.39 -15.23
N VAL A 59 -6.01 13.21 -14.19
CA VAL A 59 -7.20 14.05 -13.99
C VAL A 59 -6.83 15.54 -13.94
N LEU A 60 -5.60 15.85 -13.54
CA LEU A 60 -5.04 17.21 -13.53
C LEU A 60 -4.64 17.71 -14.93
N ASP A 61 -4.35 16.83 -15.89
CA ASP A 61 -4.02 17.23 -17.27
C ASP A 61 -5.26 17.72 -18.03
N GLN A 62 -6.46 17.36 -17.56
CA GLN A 62 -7.73 17.88 -18.08
C GLN A 62 -8.12 19.24 -17.48
N VAL A 63 -7.38 19.71 -16.48
CA VAL A 63 -7.63 21.01 -15.86
C VAL A 63 -6.83 22.05 -16.64
N ASP A 64 -7.53 22.82 -17.47
CA ASP A 64 -6.96 24.01 -18.10
C ASP A 64 -6.71 25.09 -17.04
N VAL A 65 -5.48 25.12 -16.53
CA VAL A 65 -5.03 26.04 -15.48
C VAL A 65 -5.09 27.49 -15.98
N ASP A 66 -4.90 27.72 -17.28
CA ASP A 66 -4.96 29.06 -17.87
C ASP A 66 -6.40 29.57 -17.89
N HIS A 67 -7.36 28.73 -18.31
CA HIS A 67 -8.79 29.05 -18.27
C HIS A 67 -9.32 29.23 -16.84
N LEU A 68 -8.86 28.43 -15.86
CA LEU A 68 -9.19 28.64 -14.44
C LEU A 68 -8.64 29.95 -13.91
N THR A 69 -7.41 30.31 -14.30
CA THR A 69 -6.80 31.58 -13.92
C THR A 69 -7.62 32.74 -14.47
N GLU A 70 -8.10 32.63 -15.72
CA GLU A 70 -8.98 33.62 -16.36
C GLU A 70 -10.33 33.74 -15.64
N ILE A 71 -10.99 32.63 -15.25
CA ILE A 71 -12.24 32.65 -14.45
C ILE A 71 -12.02 33.32 -13.09
N LEU A 72 -10.92 33.01 -12.41
CA LEU A 72 -10.65 33.51 -11.05
C LEU A 72 -10.17 34.97 -11.05
N THR A 73 -9.50 35.42 -12.12
CA THR A 73 -9.12 36.84 -12.30
C THR A 73 -10.26 37.67 -12.87
N SER A 74 -11.14 37.10 -13.71
CA SER A 74 -12.41 37.70 -14.11
C SER A 74 -13.44 37.56 -12.99
N LYS A 75 -13.20 38.29 -11.91
CA LYS A 75 -14.14 38.52 -10.81
C LYS A 75 -15.51 38.95 -11.36
N ALA A 76 -16.39 37.99 -11.65
CA ALA A 76 -17.77 38.26 -12.02
C ALA A 76 -18.50 38.75 -10.76
N ALA A 77 -18.66 40.07 -10.64
CA ALA A 77 -19.76 40.60 -9.84
C ALA A 77 -21.08 40.17 -10.53
N PRO A 78 -22.06 39.59 -9.80
CA PRO A 78 -23.32 39.20 -10.41
C PRO A 78 -24.03 40.43 -10.96
N PRO A 79 -24.65 40.35 -12.17
CA PRO A 79 -25.45 41.45 -12.69
C PRO A 79 -26.69 41.65 -11.82
N ALA A 80 -27.03 42.92 -11.57
CA ALA A 80 -28.21 43.36 -10.81
C ALA A 80 -29.52 43.13 -11.56
#